data_AF-A0A846YIT9-F1
#
_entry.id   AF-A0A846YIT9-F1
#
_cell.length_a   1.000
_cell.length_b   1.000
_cell.length_c   1.000
_cell.angle_alpha   90.00
_cell.angle_beta   90.00
_cell.angle_gamma   90.00
#
_symmetry.space_group_name_H-M   'P 1'
#
loop_
_entity.id
_entity.type
_entity.pdbx_description
1 polymer ?
#
loop_
_entity_poly.entity_id
_entity_poly.type
_entity_poly.pdbx_seq_one_letter_code
_entity_poly.pdbx_strand_id
1 'polypeptide(L)'
;MKSTSSSLFRRALGVAVLLVAPIVAAPAGHAEVVYLPPHEKAFHTDGGPTLVVGHRDEQIDKVPPLNASGTVRELFVSGVAYSSVDSGGGELEVGYHVGCAVELTGSSGRGSVTSGPGGFSVGVVPGQVADVELIKKKIESGVPGQVVYHDVHLVINGCIGPAVIRQYTQIQAKSNDIDEYGVVYGDPLWI
;
A
#
# COMPACT_ATOMS: atom_id res chain seq x y z
N MET A 1 -27.88 -14.67 92.94
CA MET A 1 -29.00 -15.16 92.10
C MET A 1 -29.25 -14.13 91.01
N LYS A 2 -29.11 -14.51 89.72
CA LYS A 2 -29.64 -13.89 88.48
C LYS A 2 -29.30 -12.38 88.24
N SER A 3 -28.98 -11.88 87.06
CA SER A 3 -29.29 -12.31 85.69
C SER A 3 -28.29 -11.69 84.72
N THR A 4 -27.85 -12.51 83.77
CA THR A 4 -27.22 -12.15 82.50
C THR A 4 -28.19 -11.31 81.65
N SER A 5 -27.70 -10.31 80.91
CA SER A 5 -28.35 -9.85 79.67
C SER A 5 -27.32 -9.18 78.75
N SER A 6 -27.10 -9.82 77.61
CA SER A 6 -26.23 -9.45 76.50
C SER A 6 -26.92 -8.48 75.55
N SER A 7 -26.27 -7.37 75.18
CA SER A 7 -26.66 -6.58 74.01
C SER A 7 -25.56 -6.58 72.95
N LEU A 8 -25.79 -7.40 71.93
CA LEU A 8 -25.08 -7.45 70.66
C LEU A 8 -25.30 -6.13 69.91
N PHE A 9 -24.24 -5.35 69.67
CA PHE A 9 -24.25 -4.30 68.64
C PHE A 9 -23.47 -4.77 67.42
N ARG A 10 -24.21 -4.99 66.35
CA ARG A 10 -23.80 -5.58 65.07
C ARG A 10 -22.78 -4.66 64.38
N ARG A 11 -21.55 -5.16 64.15
CA ARG A 11 -20.63 -4.57 63.17
C ARG A 11 -21.13 -4.93 61.77
N ALA A 12 -21.71 -3.98 61.05
CA ALA A 12 -21.99 -4.12 59.63
C ALA A 12 -20.66 -4.08 58.87
N LEU A 13 -20.17 -5.25 58.45
CA LEU A 13 -19.04 -5.38 57.53
C LEU A 13 -19.58 -5.12 56.12
N GLY A 14 -19.42 -3.90 55.62
CA GLY A 14 -19.75 -3.56 54.23
C GLY A 14 -18.78 -4.25 53.29
N VAL A 15 -19.24 -5.25 52.54
CA VAL A 15 -18.48 -5.86 51.44
C VAL A 15 -18.54 -4.90 50.26
N ALA A 16 -17.45 -4.17 50.01
CA ALA A 16 -17.29 -3.39 48.79
C ALA A 16 -16.98 -4.35 47.63
N VAL A 17 -17.98 -4.61 46.79
CA VAL A 17 -17.81 -5.36 45.55
C VAL A 17 -17.16 -4.42 44.53
N LEU A 18 -15.86 -4.61 44.29
CA LEU A 18 -15.15 -3.96 43.19
C LEU A 18 -15.61 -4.58 41.86
N LEU A 19 -16.46 -3.85 41.13
CA LEU A 19 -16.80 -4.15 39.73
C LEU A 19 -15.54 -3.94 38.88
N VAL A 20 -14.82 -5.03 38.59
CA VAL A 20 -13.76 -5.03 37.57
C VAL A 20 -14.44 -5.12 36.21
N ALA A 21 -14.62 -3.96 35.55
CA ALA A 21 -15.00 -3.95 34.14
C ALA A 21 -13.84 -4.56 33.32
N PRO A 22 -14.07 -5.55 32.46
CA PRO A 22 -13.04 -6.01 31.54
C PRO A 22 -12.72 -4.85 30.58
N ILE A 23 -11.55 -4.26 30.74
CA ILE A 23 -10.98 -3.36 29.74
C ILE A 23 -10.67 -4.25 28.55
N VAL A 24 -11.58 -4.29 27.58
CA VAL A 24 -11.31 -4.87 26.26
C VAL A 24 -10.29 -3.95 25.61
N ALA A 25 -9.00 -4.30 25.71
CA ALA A 25 -7.96 -3.61 24.97
C ALA A 25 -8.25 -3.82 23.48
N ALA A 26 -8.51 -2.74 22.75
CA ALA A 26 -8.53 -2.81 21.30
C ALA A 26 -7.17 -3.36 20.84
N PRO A 27 -7.13 -4.32 19.89
CA PRO A 27 -5.85 -4.81 19.39
C PRO A 27 -5.09 -3.61 18.84
N ALA A 28 -3.86 -3.42 19.31
CA ALA A 28 -2.95 -2.45 18.71
C ALA A 28 -2.74 -2.90 17.26
N GLY A 29 -3.25 -2.11 16.31
CA GLY A 29 -2.93 -2.29 14.90
C GLY A 29 -1.42 -2.10 14.73
N HIS A 30 -0.70 -3.18 14.46
CA HIS A 30 0.72 -3.07 14.10
C HIS A 30 0.80 -2.74 12.62
N ALA A 31 1.44 -1.61 12.32
CA ALA A 31 1.92 -1.29 10.99
C ALA A 31 3.01 -2.32 10.63
N GLU A 32 2.81 -3.10 9.56
CA GLU A 32 3.78 -4.08 9.09
C GLU A 32 4.57 -3.48 7.94
N VAL A 33 5.81 -3.10 8.22
CA VAL A 33 6.73 -2.54 7.23
C VAL A 33 7.50 -3.66 6.53
N VAL A 34 7.42 -3.68 5.21
CA VAL A 34 8.15 -4.61 4.34
C VAL A 34 9.03 -3.82 3.38
N TYR A 35 10.30 -4.22 3.27
CA TYR A 35 11.24 -3.70 2.28
C TYR A 35 11.39 -4.70 1.15
N LEU A 36 11.28 -4.22 -0.09
CA LEU A 36 11.43 -5.05 -1.29
C LEU A 36 12.77 -4.78 -1.99
N PRO A 37 13.39 -5.81 -2.60
CA PRO A 37 14.69 -5.65 -3.24
C PRO A 37 14.59 -4.80 -4.52
N PRO A 38 15.66 -4.06 -4.88
CA PRO A 38 15.69 -3.26 -6.09
C PRO A 38 15.71 -4.13 -7.34
N HIS A 39 15.10 -3.65 -8.42
CA HIS A 39 15.18 -4.26 -9.74
C HIS A 39 15.54 -3.21 -10.79
N GLU A 40 16.35 -3.61 -11.77
CA GLU A 40 16.79 -2.77 -12.88
C GLU A 40 16.81 -3.59 -14.17
N LYS A 41 16.50 -2.96 -15.30
CA LYS A 41 16.69 -3.53 -16.63
C LYS A 41 17.29 -2.48 -17.55
N ALA A 42 18.22 -2.95 -18.39
CA ALA A 42 18.73 -2.22 -19.53
C ALA A 42 18.13 -2.81 -20.81
N PHE A 43 17.67 -1.93 -21.70
CA PHE A 43 17.19 -2.23 -23.02
C PHE A 43 18.12 -1.58 -24.04
N HIS A 44 18.35 -2.30 -25.14
CA HIS A 44 19.18 -1.84 -26.24
C HIS A 44 18.41 -2.03 -27.53
N THR A 45 18.25 -0.94 -28.27
CA THR A 45 17.61 -0.93 -29.58
C THR A 45 18.66 -0.60 -30.64
N ASP A 46 18.75 -1.42 -31.69
CA ASP A 46 19.69 -1.19 -32.78
C ASP A 46 19.39 0.15 -33.46
N GLY A 47 20.33 1.10 -33.36
CA GLY A 47 20.16 2.47 -33.88
C GLY A 47 19.24 3.37 -33.04
N GLY A 48 18.73 2.87 -31.92
CA GLY A 48 17.96 3.62 -30.92
C GLY A 48 18.78 3.95 -29.67
N PRO A 49 18.16 4.59 -28.67
CA PRO A 49 18.84 4.88 -27.42
C PRO A 49 19.12 3.62 -26.60
N THR A 50 20.12 3.70 -25.71
CA THR A 50 20.27 2.76 -24.60
C THR A 50 19.43 3.25 -23.44
N LEU A 51 18.52 2.39 -23.00
CA LEU A 51 17.54 2.71 -21.97
C LEU A 51 17.79 1.89 -20.71
N VAL A 52 17.90 2.54 -19.57
CA VAL A 52 17.92 1.88 -18.25
C VAL A 52 16.72 2.35 -17.44
N VAL A 53 16.04 1.42 -16.80
CA VAL A 53 14.92 1.68 -15.90
C VAL A 53 15.01 0.80 -14.67
N GLY A 54 14.78 1.39 -13.51
CA GLY A 54 14.92 0.71 -12.24
C GLY A 54 14.08 1.31 -11.12
N HIS A 55 13.92 0.54 -10.06
CA HIS A 55 13.42 1.03 -8.77
C HIS A 55 14.27 0.48 -7.64
N ARG A 56 14.28 1.21 -6.52
CA ARG A 56 14.97 0.85 -5.30
C ARG A 56 14.33 1.50 -4.09
N ASP A 57 14.79 1.09 -2.91
CA ASP A 57 14.35 1.61 -1.62
C ASP A 57 12.81 1.50 -1.45
N GLU A 58 12.21 0.47 -2.06
CA GLU A 58 10.78 0.23 -1.98
C GLU A 58 10.42 -0.24 -0.57
N GLN A 59 9.51 0.50 0.05
CA GLN A 59 8.97 0.21 1.37
C GLN A 59 7.45 0.24 1.29
N ILE A 60 6.83 -0.81 1.83
CA ILE A 60 5.38 -0.96 1.92
C ILE A 60 5.02 -1.08 3.39
N ASP A 61 4.27 -0.12 3.90
CA ASP A 61 3.71 -0.14 5.25
C ASP A 61 2.25 -0.56 5.20
N LYS A 62 1.94 -1.77 5.66
CA LYS A 62 0.58 -2.30 5.72
C LYS A 62 -0.09 -1.83 6.99
N VAL A 63 -1.25 -1.19 6.88
CA VAL A 63 -2.00 -0.70 8.03
C VAL A 63 -3.40 -1.29 8.09
N PRO A 64 -4.00 -1.44 9.28
CA PRO A 64 -5.41 -1.77 9.38
C PRO A 64 -6.26 -0.69 8.70
N PRO A 65 -7.31 -1.08 7.96
CA PRO A 65 -8.13 -0.12 7.24
C PRO A 65 -8.86 0.82 8.20
N LEU A 66 -8.87 2.11 7.90
CA LEU A 66 -9.43 3.17 8.75
C LEU A 66 -10.93 2.97 9.03
N ASN A 67 -11.66 2.35 8.10
CA ASN A 67 -13.08 2.02 8.24
C ASN A 67 -13.34 0.67 8.91
N ALA A 68 -12.30 -0.01 9.38
CA ALA A 68 -12.33 -1.35 9.98
C ALA A 68 -13.01 -2.43 9.11
N SER A 69 -13.08 -2.23 7.80
CA SER A 69 -13.71 -3.18 6.88
C SER A 69 -12.77 -4.35 6.58
N GLY A 70 -13.27 -5.58 6.72
CA GLY A 70 -12.52 -6.79 6.31
C GLY A 70 -12.28 -6.90 4.80
N THR A 71 -13.02 -6.12 3.99
CA THR A 71 -12.89 -6.09 2.52
C THR A 71 -11.98 -4.99 2.00
N VAL A 72 -11.32 -4.25 2.89
CA VAL A 72 -10.40 -3.17 2.53
C VAL A 72 -8.98 -3.56 2.91
N ARG A 73 -8.03 -3.21 2.05
CA ARG A 73 -6.60 -3.18 2.37
C ARG A 73 -6.13 -1.74 2.29
N GLU A 74 -5.34 -1.33 3.27
CA GLU A 74 -4.82 0.02 3.37
C GLU A 74 -3.32 -0.07 3.61
N LEU A 75 -2.55 0.69 2.84
CA LEU A 75 -1.09 0.66 2.91
C LEU A 75 -0.49 1.98 2.43
N PHE A 76 0.71 2.27 2.90
CA PHE A 76 1.52 3.40 2.45
C PHE A 76 2.73 2.88 1.69
N VAL A 77 2.98 3.44 0.51
CA VAL A 77 4.14 3.06 -0.32
C VAL A 77 5.14 4.21 -0.42
N SER A 78 6.41 3.85 -0.30
CA SER A 78 7.56 4.72 -0.45
C SER A 78 8.58 4.07 -1.37
N GLY A 79 9.35 4.88 -2.10
CA GLY A 79 10.42 4.34 -2.95
C GLY A 79 10.99 5.34 -3.92
N VAL A 80 11.96 4.84 -4.70
CA VAL A 80 12.66 5.59 -5.73
C VAL A 80 12.55 4.85 -7.05
N ALA A 81 11.94 5.48 -8.04
CA ALA A 81 11.96 5.05 -9.43
C ALA A 81 12.94 5.92 -10.22
N TYR A 82 13.73 5.32 -11.11
CA TYR A 82 14.72 6.03 -11.90
C TYR A 82 14.84 5.48 -13.31
N SER A 83 15.34 6.32 -14.21
CA SER A 83 15.66 5.95 -15.57
C SER A 83 16.85 6.75 -16.10
N SER A 84 17.56 6.19 -17.08
CA SER A 84 18.52 6.94 -17.88
C SER A 84 18.36 6.56 -19.36
N VAL A 85 18.39 7.57 -20.22
CA VAL A 85 18.36 7.43 -21.67
C VAL A 85 19.59 8.17 -22.19
N ASP A 86 20.40 7.53 -23.04
CA ASP A 86 21.63 8.14 -23.57
C ASP A 86 21.35 9.27 -24.58
N SER A 87 20.21 9.23 -25.26
CA SER A 87 19.80 10.19 -26.28
C SER A 87 18.28 10.25 -26.40
N GLY A 88 17.74 11.48 -26.53
CA GLY A 88 16.29 11.68 -26.52
C GLY A 88 15.72 11.83 -25.09
N GLY A 89 14.50 12.33 -25.01
CA GLY A 89 13.77 12.52 -23.76
C GLY A 89 12.75 11.40 -23.54
N GLY A 90 11.89 11.54 -22.54
CA GLY A 90 10.86 10.54 -22.32
C GLY A 90 9.92 10.84 -21.15
N GLU A 91 9.13 9.86 -20.78
CA GLU A 91 8.28 9.90 -19.60
C GLU A 91 8.50 8.66 -18.73
N LEU A 92 9.01 8.88 -17.52
CA LEU A 92 9.16 7.89 -16.47
C LEU A 92 7.85 7.82 -15.68
N GLU A 93 7.28 6.62 -15.56
CA GLU A 93 6.08 6.35 -14.79
C GLU A 93 6.34 5.25 -13.76
N VAL A 94 5.80 5.43 -12.57
CA VAL A 94 5.80 4.43 -11.50
C VAL A 94 4.37 4.18 -11.05
N GLY A 95 4.05 2.91 -10.81
CA GLY A 95 2.73 2.47 -10.37
C GLY A 95 2.74 1.11 -9.69
N TYR A 96 1.54 0.66 -9.31
CA TYR A 96 1.33 -0.65 -8.72
C TYR A 96 0.23 -1.42 -9.46
N HIS A 97 0.50 -2.67 -9.77
CA HIS A 97 -0.53 -3.65 -10.09
C HIS A 97 -1.16 -4.14 -8.79
N VAL A 98 -2.49 -4.20 -8.75
CA VAL A 98 -3.25 -4.72 -7.62
C VAL A 98 -4.11 -5.88 -8.09
N GLY A 99 -3.84 -7.07 -7.55
CA GLY A 99 -4.61 -8.29 -7.79
C GLY A 99 -5.44 -8.67 -6.59
N CYS A 100 -6.67 -9.10 -6.83
CA CYS A 100 -7.61 -9.53 -5.80
C CYS A 100 -8.21 -10.89 -6.13
N ALA A 101 -8.10 -11.85 -5.20
CA ALA A 101 -8.56 -13.22 -5.45
C ALA A 101 -10.08 -13.30 -5.61
N VAL A 102 -10.84 -12.57 -4.78
CA VAL A 102 -12.31 -12.56 -4.79
C VAL A 102 -12.79 -11.14 -4.51
N GLU A 103 -13.73 -10.63 -5.31
CA GLU A 103 -14.45 -9.38 -5.02
C GLU A 103 -15.81 -9.70 -4.40
N LEU A 104 -16.27 -8.84 -3.48
CA LEU A 104 -17.68 -8.84 -3.09
C LEU A 104 -18.53 -8.29 -4.26
N THR A 105 -19.26 -9.16 -4.93
CA THR A 105 -20.24 -8.75 -5.95
C THR A 105 -21.33 -7.90 -5.29
N GLY A 106 -21.24 -6.57 -5.47
CA GLY A 106 -22.24 -5.62 -4.96
C GLY A 106 -21.69 -4.46 -4.14
N SER A 107 -20.41 -4.46 -3.74
CA SER A 107 -19.75 -3.19 -3.38
C SER A 107 -19.41 -2.43 -4.66
N SER A 108 -19.82 -1.17 -4.72
CA SER A 108 -19.62 -0.26 -5.85
C SER A 108 -18.15 -0.16 -6.28
N GLY A 109 -17.74 -0.90 -7.31
CA GLY A 109 -16.37 -0.87 -7.78
C GLY A 109 -16.21 -1.60 -9.11
N ARG A 110 -16.84 -1.10 -10.19
CA ARG A 110 -16.26 -1.32 -11.53
C ARG A 110 -14.77 -1.03 -11.42
N GLY A 111 -13.87 -1.90 -11.89
CA GLY A 111 -12.42 -1.74 -11.79
C GLY A 111 -11.96 -0.30 -12.08
N SER A 112 -11.85 0.51 -11.03
CA SER A 112 -11.78 1.96 -11.13
C SER A 112 -10.77 2.43 -10.11
N VAL A 113 -9.80 3.16 -10.62
CA VAL A 113 -8.81 3.87 -9.84
C VAL A 113 -9.26 5.32 -9.73
N THR A 114 -9.33 5.83 -8.52
CA THR A 114 -9.59 7.23 -8.23
C THR A 114 -8.42 7.80 -7.44
N SER A 115 -7.90 8.93 -7.89
CA SER A 115 -6.87 9.68 -7.16
C SER A 115 -7.53 10.76 -6.31
N GLY A 116 -6.98 10.96 -5.11
CA GLY A 116 -7.41 11.99 -4.16
C GLY A 116 -6.22 12.69 -3.51
N PRO A 117 -6.44 13.69 -2.66
CA PRO A 117 -5.35 14.37 -1.96
C PRO A 117 -4.53 13.38 -1.13
N GLY A 118 -3.29 13.13 -1.55
CA GLY A 118 -2.34 12.27 -0.83
C GLY A 118 -2.49 10.76 -1.06
N GLY A 119 -3.32 10.29 -2.01
CA GLY A 119 -3.44 8.85 -2.23
C GLY A 119 -4.32 8.41 -3.41
N PHE A 120 -4.41 7.10 -3.57
CA PHE A 120 -5.19 6.42 -4.61
C PHE A 120 -6.14 5.39 -3.97
N SER A 121 -7.34 5.30 -4.51
CA SER A 121 -8.34 4.30 -4.14
C SER A 121 -8.66 3.44 -5.35
N VAL A 122 -8.70 2.13 -5.16
CA VAL A 122 -8.80 1.14 -6.24
C VAL A 122 -9.92 0.17 -5.92
N GLY A 123 -10.89 0.04 -6.82
CA GLY A 123 -11.80 -1.11 -6.84
C GLY A 123 -11.25 -2.20 -7.75
N VAL A 124 -11.23 -3.46 -7.30
CA VAL A 124 -10.72 -4.60 -8.09
C VAL A 124 -11.81 -5.65 -8.26
N VAL A 125 -12.08 -6.05 -9.51
CA VAL A 125 -13.04 -7.09 -9.88
C VAL A 125 -12.37 -8.48 -9.78
N PRO A 126 -13.07 -9.58 -9.41
CA PRO A 126 -12.42 -10.86 -9.24
C PRO A 126 -11.79 -11.31 -10.55
N GLY A 127 -10.54 -11.77 -10.48
CA GLY A 127 -9.78 -12.23 -11.65
C GLY A 127 -9.21 -11.10 -12.52
N GLN A 128 -9.38 -9.83 -12.13
CA GLN A 128 -8.72 -8.69 -12.78
C GLN A 128 -7.54 -8.19 -11.95
N VAL A 129 -6.57 -7.60 -12.66
CA VAL A 129 -5.49 -6.81 -12.09
C VAL A 129 -5.79 -5.36 -12.40
N ALA A 130 -5.81 -4.49 -11.39
CA ALA A 130 -5.98 -3.06 -11.55
C ALA A 130 -4.62 -2.35 -11.56
N ASP A 131 -4.48 -1.35 -12.41
CA ASP A 131 -3.24 -0.58 -12.57
C ASP A 131 -3.38 0.77 -11.87
N VAL A 132 -2.54 1.00 -10.85
CA VAL A 132 -2.52 2.21 -10.05
C VAL A 132 -1.33 3.06 -10.48
N GLU A 133 -1.58 3.99 -11.39
CA GLU A 133 -0.57 4.95 -11.84
C GLU A 133 -0.31 5.98 -10.74
N LEU A 134 0.89 6.00 -10.14
CA LEU A 134 1.20 6.93 -9.05
C LEU A 134 1.69 8.28 -9.57
N ILE A 135 2.83 8.28 -10.27
CA ILE A 135 3.51 9.51 -10.68
C ILE A 135 4.10 9.30 -12.06
N LYS A 136 3.97 10.33 -12.91
CA LYS A 136 4.66 10.46 -14.19
C LYS A 136 5.61 11.65 -14.14
N LYS A 137 6.80 11.49 -14.72
CA LYS A 137 7.81 12.53 -14.80
C LYS A 137 8.41 12.55 -16.19
N LYS A 138 8.39 13.73 -16.81
CA LYS A 138 9.10 13.98 -18.07
C LYS A 138 10.60 14.03 -17.82
N ILE A 139 11.35 13.32 -18.65
CA ILE A 139 12.80 13.23 -18.62
C ILE A 139 13.34 13.96 -19.85
N GLU A 140 14.25 14.89 -19.63
CA GLU A 140 14.95 15.61 -20.70
C GLU A 140 16.17 14.80 -21.18
N SER A 141 16.59 15.05 -22.42
CA SER A 141 17.70 14.33 -23.02
C SER A 141 19.01 14.48 -22.24
N GLY A 142 19.68 13.36 -21.97
CA GLY A 142 20.99 13.32 -21.32
C GLY A 142 21.01 13.57 -19.81
N VAL A 143 19.84 13.66 -19.16
CA VAL A 143 19.74 13.79 -17.70
C VAL A 143 19.03 12.56 -17.12
N PRO A 144 19.64 11.85 -16.15
CA PRO A 144 18.96 10.77 -15.46
C PRO A 144 17.65 11.25 -14.81
N GLY A 145 16.57 10.52 -15.08
CA GLY A 145 15.26 10.71 -14.50
C GLY A 145 15.17 10.04 -13.14
N GLN A 146 14.56 10.72 -12.17
CA GLN A 146 14.24 10.10 -10.89
C GLN A 146 12.93 10.67 -10.33
N VAL A 147 12.09 9.78 -9.79
CA VAL A 147 10.90 10.06 -9.01
C VAL A 147 11.11 9.44 -7.64
N VAL A 148 10.90 10.25 -6.60
CA VAL A 148 10.92 9.80 -5.21
C VAL A 148 9.53 10.05 -4.65
N TYR A 149 8.95 9.03 -4.03
CA TYR A 149 7.65 9.10 -3.40
C TYR A 149 7.74 8.59 -1.97
N HIS A 150 7.00 9.23 -1.07
CA HIS A 150 6.99 8.94 0.35
C HIS A 150 5.56 8.88 0.85
N ASP A 151 5.25 7.79 1.57
CA ASP A 151 3.99 7.55 2.25
C ASP A 151 2.76 7.81 1.38
N VAL A 152 2.80 7.36 0.13
CA VAL A 152 1.66 7.45 -0.78
C VAL A 152 0.60 6.47 -0.31
N HIS A 153 -0.57 6.99 0.03
CA HIS A 153 -1.65 6.20 0.59
C HIS A 153 -2.39 5.42 -0.50
N LEU A 154 -2.44 4.10 -0.39
CA LEU A 154 -3.17 3.19 -1.26
C LEU A 154 -4.29 2.48 -0.50
N VAL A 155 -5.52 2.65 -1.00
CA VAL A 155 -6.73 1.99 -0.47
C VAL A 155 -7.29 1.06 -1.53
N ILE A 156 -7.38 -0.22 -1.20
CA ILE A 156 -7.92 -1.25 -2.09
C ILE A 156 -9.26 -1.70 -1.52
N ASN A 157 -10.34 -1.44 -2.25
CA ASN A 157 -11.70 -1.70 -1.82
C ASN A 157 -12.29 -2.95 -2.50
N GLY A 158 -13.19 -3.63 -1.78
CA GLY A 158 -13.97 -4.75 -2.32
C GLY A 158 -13.25 -6.09 -2.30
N CYS A 159 -12.06 -6.16 -1.69
CA CYS A 159 -11.21 -7.34 -1.71
C CYS A 159 -11.49 -8.33 -0.58
N ILE A 160 -12.01 -9.51 -0.95
CA ILE A 160 -12.21 -10.64 -0.04
C ILE A 160 -11.02 -11.60 -0.16
N GLY A 161 -10.39 -11.87 0.98
CA GLY A 161 -9.27 -12.81 1.06
C GLY A 161 -7.92 -12.19 0.68
N PRO A 162 -6.94 -13.00 0.26
CA PRO A 162 -5.60 -12.50 -0.05
C PRO A 162 -5.60 -11.51 -1.23
N ALA A 163 -4.91 -10.39 -1.07
CA ALA A 163 -4.61 -9.48 -2.17
C ALA A 163 -3.10 -9.43 -2.42
N VAL A 164 -2.70 -9.10 -3.64
CA VAL A 164 -1.29 -8.99 -4.05
C VAL A 164 -1.08 -7.66 -4.72
N ILE A 165 0.02 -7.01 -4.37
CA ILE A 165 0.50 -5.83 -5.10
C ILE A 165 1.87 -6.08 -5.70
N ARG A 166 2.15 -5.40 -6.82
CA ARG A 166 3.46 -5.43 -7.46
C ARG A 166 3.77 -4.07 -8.07
N GLN A 167 4.91 -3.50 -7.71
CA GLN A 167 5.39 -2.28 -8.35
C GLN A 167 5.74 -2.53 -9.81
N TYR A 168 5.41 -1.56 -10.66
CA TYR A 168 6.00 -1.43 -11.98
C TYR A 168 6.67 -0.06 -12.11
N THR A 169 7.76 -0.02 -12.85
CA THR A 169 8.41 1.22 -13.28
C THR A 169 8.66 1.12 -14.76
N GLN A 170 8.12 2.07 -15.52
CA GLN A 170 8.18 2.08 -16.96
C GLN A 170 8.69 3.42 -17.48
N ILE A 171 9.27 3.39 -18.65
CA ILE A 171 9.81 4.57 -19.32
C ILE A 171 9.48 4.47 -20.80
N GLN A 172 8.91 5.55 -21.33
CA GLN A 172 8.73 5.75 -22.76
C GLN A 172 9.78 6.75 -23.22
N ALA A 173 10.86 6.25 -23.83
CA ALA A 173 11.89 7.08 -24.44
C ALA A 173 11.46 7.48 -25.86
N LYS A 174 11.68 8.74 -26.21
CA LYS A 174 11.35 9.32 -27.50
C LYS A 174 12.59 9.94 -28.13
N SER A 175 12.87 9.53 -29.36
CA SER A 175 13.90 10.12 -30.21
C SER A 175 13.30 10.59 -31.54
N ASN A 176 14.10 11.15 -32.44
CA ASN A 176 13.60 11.62 -33.74
C ASN A 176 13.14 10.47 -34.65
N ASP A 177 13.75 9.30 -34.51
CA ASP A 177 13.58 8.18 -35.44
C ASP A 177 12.91 6.96 -34.78
N ILE A 178 13.10 6.77 -33.47
CA ILE A 178 12.64 5.58 -32.72
C ILE A 178 12.05 5.98 -31.36
N ASP A 179 10.85 5.51 -31.07
CA ASP A 179 10.25 5.49 -29.74
C ASP A 179 10.48 4.11 -29.10
N GLU A 180 10.97 4.09 -27.86
CA GLU A 180 11.27 2.85 -27.12
C GLU A 180 10.51 2.82 -25.80
N TYR A 181 10.02 1.64 -25.42
CA TYR A 181 9.31 1.41 -24.17
C TYR A 181 9.98 0.30 -23.38
N GLY A 182 10.36 0.60 -22.14
CA GLY A 182 10.94 -0.35 -21.21
C GLY A 182 10.17 -0.38 -19.90
N VAL A 183 10.07 -1.57 -19.31
CA VAL A 183 9.42 -1.77 -18.01
C VAL A 183 10.20 -2.77 -17.15
N VAL A 184 10.33 -2.43 -15.87
CA VAL A 184 10.84 -3.30 -14.83
C VAL A 184 9.77 -3.48 -13.75
N TYR A 185 9.68 -4.70 -13.24
CA TYR A 185 8.70 -5.08 -12.22
C TYR A 185 9.44 -5.48 -10.96
N GLY A 186 8.86 -5.13 -9.82
CA GLY A 186 9.33 -5.56 -8.50
C GLY A 186 8.80 -6.95 -8.13
N ASP A 187 9.17 -7.39 -6.93
CA ASP A 187 8.63 -8.62 -6.36
C ASP A 187 7.15 -8.44 -5.95
N PRO A 188 6.30 -9.46 -6.14
CA PRO A 188 4.93 -9.41 -5.64
C PRO A 188 4.90 -9.49 -4.10
N LEU A 189 4.07 -8.68 -3.46
CA LEU A 189 3.82 -8.70 -2.02
C LEU A 189 2.35 -9.03 -1.71
N TRP A 190 2.14 -9.96 -0.79
CA TRP A 190 0.81 -10.28 -0.27
C TRP A 190 0.40 -9.31 0.86
N ILE A 191 -0.85 -8.86 0.80
CA ILE A 191 -1.47 -7.88 1.71
C ILE A 191 -2.87 -8.29 2.17
#